data_AF-A0A257KQP9-F1
#
_entry.id   AF-A0A257KQP9-F1
#
_cell.length_a   1.000
_cell.length_b   1.000
_cell.length_c   1.000
_cell.angle_alpha   90.00
_cell.angle_beta   90.00
_cell.angle_gamma   90.00
#
_symmetry.space_group_name_H-M   'P 1'
#
loop_
_entity.id
_entity.type
_entity.pdbx_description
1 polymer ?
#
loop_
_entity_poly.entity_id
_entity_poly.type
_entity_poly.pdbx_seq_one_letter_code
_entity_poly.pdbx_strand_id
1 'polypeptide(L)'
;MRGWTILALTFFAACCSAAVAQDVPGIEICTAEKTMERRTGCLQSNVNFLQQTVGKLRLDQQQRLDAANRQIDALKATVANLQKTVDELQAAQKAAAASAVKGAPAPVKDAAPTAKDAAK
;
A
#
# COMPACT_ATOMS: atom_id res chain seq x y z
N MET A 1 9.87 19.22 -7.75
CA MET A 1 8.86 19.29 -8.83
C MET A 1 9.33 18.68 -10.15
N ARG A 2 10.57 18.92 -10.62
CA ARG A 2 11.06 18.39 -11.92
C ARG A 2 11.21 16.86 -12.00
N GLY A 3 11.45 16.16 -10.88
CA GLY A 3 11.58 14.69 -10.87
C GLY A 3 10.27 13.94 -11.10
N TRP A 4 9.15 14.48 -10.62
CA TRP A 4 7.83 13.85 -10.77
C TRP A 4 7.33 13.96 -12.21
N THR A 5 7.59 15.09 -12.88
CA THR A 5 7.27 15.26 -14.30
C THR A 5 8.06 14.31 -15.20
N ILE A 6 9.33 14.04 -14.88
CA ILE A 6 10.15 13.09 -15.66
C ILE A 6 9.63 11.66 -15.45
N LEU A 7 9.34 11.28 -14.19
CA LEU A 7 8.78 9.96 -13.87
C LEU A 7 7.41 9.72 -14.55
N ALA A 8 6.55 10.74 -14.55
CA ALA A 8 5.25 10.68 -15.21
C ALA A 8 5.36 10.54 -16.73
N LEU A 9 6.32 11.24 -17.36
CA LEU A 9 6.55 11.18 -18.80
C LEU A 9 7.08 9.80 -19.24
N THR A 10 8.00 9.22 -18.46
CA THR A 10 8.51 7.86 -18.72
C THR A 10 7.44 6.78 -18.54
N PHE A 11 6.54 6.95 -17.57
CA PHE A 11 5.44 6.02 -17.34
C PHE A 11 4.39 6.09 -18.46
N PHE A 12 4.10 7.30 -18.96
CA PHE A 12 3.17 7.50 -20.07
C PHE A 12 3.71 6.93 -21.39
N ALA A 13 5.01 7.09 -21.67
CA ALA A 13 5.66 6.54 -22.86
C ALA A 13 5.68 4.99 -22.87
N ALA A 14 5.82 4.35 -21.71
CA ALA A 14 5.77 2.88 -21.58
C ALA A 14 4.35 2.31 -21.80
N CYS A 15 3.31 3.12 -21.56
CA CYS A 15 1.91 2.71 -21.71
C CYS A 15 1.45 2.64 -23.18
N CYS A 16 2.16 3.30 -24.10
CA CYS A 16 1.93 3.25 -25.55
C CYS A 16 2.51 2.00 -26.22
N SER A 17 2.45 0.84 -25.53
CA SER A 17 2.83 -0.43 -26.11
C SER A 17 1.97 -0.72 -27.35
N ALA A 18 2.61 -1.13 -28.44
CA ALA A 18 1.97 -1.45 -29.70
C ALA A 18 0.72 -2.32 -29.47
N ALA A 19 -0.41 -1.93 -30.08
CA ALA A 19 -1.63 -2.72 -30.08
C ALA A 19 -1.36 -4.03 -30.84
N VAL A 20 -0.79 -5.02 -30.16
CA VAL A 20 -0.83 -6.40 -30.60
C VAL A 20 -2.30 -6.77 -30.65
N ALA A 21 -2.77 -7.28 -31.79
CA ALA A 21 -4.11 -7.82 -31.86
C ALA A 21 -4.23 -8.88 -30.75
N GLN A 22 -5.18 -8.70 -29.84
CA GLN A 22 -5.48 -9.72 -28.85
C GLN A 22 -6.10 -10.89 -29.60
N ASP A 23 -5.44 -12.04 -29.53
CA ASP A 23 -5.92 -13.21 -30.22
C ASP A 23 -7.29 -13.60 -29.66
N VAL A 24 -8.26 -13.80 -30.55
CA VAL A 24 -9.62 -14.18 -30.18
C VAL A 24 -9.64 -15.70 -30.25
N PRO A 25 -9.63 -16.41 -29.10
CA PRO A 25 -9.41 -17.85 -29.11
C PRO A 25 -10.42 -18.57 -29.99
N GLY A 26 -9.99 -19.37 -30.97
CA GLY A 26 -10.88 -20.12 -31.85
C GLY A 26 -11.44 -19.34 -33.04
N ILE A 27 -11.05 -18.07 -33.24
CA ILE A 27 -11.43 -17.30 -34.43
C ILE A 27 -10.82 -17.91 -35.69
N GLU A 28 -9.62 -18.50 -35.58
CA GLU A 28 -8.92 -19.24 -36.61
C GLU A 28 -9.72 -20.47 -37.09
N ILE A 29 -10.42 -21.14 -36.18
CA ILE A 29 -11.29 -22.28 -36.50
C ILE A 29 -12.58 -21.78 -37.15
N CYS A 30 -13.19 -20.72 -36.62
CA CYS A 30 -14.43 -20.17 -37.18
C CYS A 30 -14.23 -19.56 -38.57
N THR A 31 -13.04 -19.02 -38.88
CA THR A 31 -12.73 -18.42 -40.18
C THR A 31 -12.25 -19.43 -41.22
N ALA A 32 -11.77 -20.61 -40.79
CA ALA A 32 -11.48 -21.72 -41.69
C ALA A 32 -12.75 -22.36 -42.29
N GLU A 33 -13.91 -22.16 -41.65
CA GLU A 33 -15.20 -22.71 -42.08
C GLU A 33 -15.69 -22.10 -43.41
N LYS A 34 -16.07 -22.97 -44.35
CA LYS A 34 -16.46 -22.59 -45.71
C LYS A 34 -17.97 -22.44 -45.88
N THR A 35 -18.76 -23.13 -45.05
CA THR A 35 -20.21 -23.01 -45.08
C THR A 35 -20.66 -21.80 -44.25
N MET A 36 -21.49 -20.93 -44.84
CA MET A 36 -21.85 -19.64 -44.21
C MET A 36 -22.66 -19.83 -42.91
N GLU A 37 -23.54 -20.83 -42.86
CA GLU A 37 -24.34 -21.18 -41.68
C GLU A 37 -23.44 -21.63 -40.53
N ARG A 38 -22.50 -22.54 -40.78
CA ARG A 38 -21.59 -23.06 -39.74
C ARG A 38 -20.58 -22.00 -39.29
N ARG A 39 -20.11 -21.14 -40.20
CA ARG A 39 -19.26 -19.99 -39.87
C ARG A 39 -19.98 -19.03 -38.92
N THR A 40 -21.23 -18.71 -39.23
CA THR A 40 -22.05 -17.82 -38.40
C THR A 40 -22.31 -18.41 -37.02
N GLY A 41 -22.67 -19.70 -36.95
CA GLY A 41 -22.87 -20.40 -35.67
C GLY A 41 -21.59 -20.47 -34.81
N CYS A 42 -20.44 -20.75 -35.42
CA CYS A 42 -19.15 -20.75 -34.73
C CYS A 42 -18.83 -19.37 -34.14
N LEU A 43 -18.93 -18.31 -34.96
CA LEU A 43 -18.68 -16.94 -34.52
C LEU A 43 -19.63 -16.51 -33.40
N GLN A 44 -20.90 -16.89 -33.46
CA GLN A 44 -21.87 -16.59 -32.41
C GLN A 44 -21.50 -17.25 -31.08
N SER A 45 -21.12 -18.52 -31.10
CA SER A 45 -20.69 -19.24 -29.90
C SER A 45 -19.39 -18.64 -29.30
N ASN A 46 -18.47 -18.20 -30.17
CA ASN A 46 -17.26 -17.51 -29.78
C ASN A 46 -17.56 -16.17 -29.09
N VAL A 47 -18.41 -15.33 -29.68
CA VAL A 47 -18.84 -14.06 -29.09
C VAL A 47 -19.49 -14.27 -27.73
N ASN A 48 -20.36 -15.28 -27.58
CA ASN A 48 -20.97 -15.61 -26.28
C ASN A 48 -19.90 -16.00 -25.24
N PHE A 49 -18.94 -16.85 -25.61
CA PHE A 49 -17.82 -17.21 -24.73
C PHE A 49 -16.99 -15.98 -24.31
N LEU A 50 -16.66 -15.09 -25.24
CA LEU A 50 -15.93 -13.86 -24.94
C LEU A 50 -16.73 -12.94 -24.02
N GLN A 51 -18.02 -12.73 -24.28
CA GLN A 51 -18.90 -11.91 -23.43
C GLN A 51 -18.95 -12.43 -22.00
N GLN A 52 -19.10 -13.75 -21.82
CA GLN A 52 -19.07 -14.38 -20.50
C GLN A 52 -17.71 -14.23 -19.82
N THR A 53 -16.62 -14.36 -20.57
CA THR A 53 -15.26 -14.25 -20.04
C THR A 53 -14.95 -12.82 -19.61
N VAL A 54 -15.28 -11.82 -20.44
CA VAL A 54 -15.15 -10.40 -20.11
C VAL A 54 -16.01 -10.05 -18.90
N GLY A 55 -17.22 -10.59 -18.80
CA GLY A 55 -18.08 -10.44 -17.63
C GLY A 55 -17.44 -10.96 -16.34
N LYS A 56 -16.88 -12.17 -16.37
CA LYS A 56 -16.14 -12.75 -15.23
C LYS A 56 -14.93 -11.92 -14.85
N LEU A 57 -14.11 -11.51 -15.83
CA LEU A 57 -12.93 -10.68 -15.58
C LEU A 57 -13.31 -9.35 -14.93
N ARG A 58 -14.40 -8.72 -15.39
CA ARG A 58 -14.90 -7.48 -14.78
C ARG A 58 -15.30 -7.67 -13.32
N LEU A 59 -16.01 -8.74 -13.01
CA LEU A 59 -16.42 -9.03 -11.63
C LEU A 59 -15.21 -9.34 -10.74
N ASP A 60 -14.25 -10.14 -11.20
CA ASP A 60 -13.01 -10.42 -10.46
C ASP A 60 -12.22 -9.13 -10.17
N GLN A 61 -12.09 -8.26 -11.19
CA GLN A 61 -11.43 -6.96 -11.01
C GLN A 61 -12.16 -6.06 -10.01
N GLN A 62 -13.50 -5.99 -10.08
CA GLN A 62 -14.28 -5.22 -9.11
C GLN A 62 -14.08 -5.75 -7.69
N GLN A 63 -14.12 -7.07 -7.49
CA GLN A 63 -13.86 -7.69 -6.19
C GLN A 63 -12.46 -7.39 -5.67
N ARG A 64 -11.43 -7.39 -6.54
CA ARG A 64 -10.07 -7.00 -6.18
C ARG A 64 -9.96 -5.54 -5.75
N LEU A 65 -10.64 -4.64 -6.47
CA LEU A 65 -10.68 -3.22 -6.12
C LEU A 65 -11.36 -3.00 -4.77
N ASP A 66 -12.48 -3.67 -4.52
CA ASP A 66 -13.20 -3.58 -3.24
C ASP A 66 -12.36 -4.13 -2.07
N ALA A 67 -11.66 -5.25 -2.29
CA ALA A 67 -10.74 -5.80 -1.29
C ALA A 67 -9.58 -4.84 -0.99
N ALA A 68 -8.99 -4.24 -2.04
CA ALA A 68 -7.92 -3.25 -1.89
C ALA A 68 -8.40 -1.99 -1.14
N ASN A 69 -9.60 -1.51 -1.43
CA ASN A 69 -10.19 -0.37 -0.71
C ASN A 69 -10.37 -0.67 0.78
N ARG A 70 -10.84 -1.87 1.15
CA ARG A 70 -10.92 -2.28 2.56
C ARG A 70 -9.55 -2.33 3.23
N GLN A 71 -8.52 -2.79 2.53
CA GLN A 71 -7.14 -2.77 3.06
C GLN A 71 -6.64 -1.35 3.25
N ILE A 72 -6.94 -0.44 2.32
CA ILE A 72 -6.59 0.98 2.45
C ILE A 72 -7.24 1.58 3.69
N ASP A 73 -8.52 1.30 3.95
CA ASP A 73 -9.22 1.85 5.11
C ASP A 73 -8.69 1.28 6.44
N ALA A 74 -8.36 -0.02 6.47
CA ALA A 74 -7.69 -0.63 7.61
C ALA A 74 -6.32 0.03 7.88
N LEU A 75 -5.51 0.22 6.83
CA LEU A 75 -4.19 0.88 6.94
C LEU A 75 -4.32 2.33 7.40
N LYS A 76 -5.30 3.09 6.91
CA LYS A 76 -5.57 4.46 7.37
C LYS A 76 -5.89 4.50 8.87
N ALA A 77 -6.69 3.55 9.37
CA ALA A 77 -6.98 3.45 10.79
C ALA A 77 -5.73 3.12 11.61
N THR A 78 -4.88 2.21 11.13
CA THR A 78 -3.59 1.91 11.77
C THR A 78 -2.68 3.12 11.80
N VAL A 79 -2.57 3.87 10.70
CA VAL A 79 -1.77 5.11 10.64
C VAL A 79 -2.29 6.16 11.62
N ALA A 80 -3.62 6.34 11.70
CA ALA A 80 -4.21 7.27 12.66
C ALA A 80 -3.94 6.87 14.12
N ASN A 81 -3.96 5.58 14.44
CA ASN A 81 -3.63 5.09 15.77
C ASN A 81 -2.14 5.25 16.10
N LEU A 82 -1.25 4.92 15.15
CA LEU A 82 0.19 5.14 15.29
C LEU A 82 0.52 6.62 15.49
N GLN A 83 -0.15 7.52 14.77
CA GLN A 83 0.03 8.96 14.95
C GLN A 83 -0.30 9.39 16.38
N LYS A 84 -1.40 8.91 16.96
CA LYS A 84 -1.75 9.19 18.36
C LYS A 84 -0.70 8.69 19.34
N THR A 85 -0.21 7.47 19.16
CA THR A 85 0.86 6.91 20.01
C THR A 85 2.15 7.73 19.91
N VAL A 86 2.51 8.20 18.72
CA VAL A 86 3.66 9.09 18.53
C VAL A 86 3.45 10.41 19.27
N ASP A 87 2.27 11.01 19.18
CA ASP A 87 1.95 12.26 19.85
C ASP A 87 2.00 12.11 21.38
N GLU A 88 1.46 11.01 21.92
CA GLU A 88 1.52 10.66 23.35
C GLU A 88 2.97 10.46 23.84
N LEU A 89 3.79 9.72 23.08
CA LEU A 89 5.20 9.50 23.41
C LEU A 89 6.02 10.79 23.34
N GLN A 90 5.76 11.66 22.36
CA GLN A 90 6.40 12.97 22.27
C GLN A 90 6.01 13.86 23.45
N ALA A 91 4.74 13.84 23.87
CA ALA A 91 4.28 14.57 25.05
C ALA A 91 4.95 14.04 26.33
N ALA A 92 5.02 12.71 26.50
CA ALA A 92 5.68 12.07 27.63
C ALA A 92 7.19 12.37 27.67
N GLN A 93 7.88 12.35 26.54
CA GLN A 93 9.29 12.75 26.47
C GLN A 93 9.50 14.21 26.87
N LYS A 94 8.66 15.13 26.38
CA LYS A 94 8.74 16.55 26.75
C LYS A 94 8.51 16.74 28.26
N ALA A 95 7.55 16.04 28.85
CA ALA A 95 7.29 16.07 30.29
C ALA A 95 8.45 15.49 31.12
N ALA A 96 9.04 14.39 30.66
CA ALA A 96 10.22 13.77 31.29
C ALA A 96 11.45 14.69 31.20
N ALA A 97 11.70 15.31 30.04
CA ALA A 97 12.78 16.28 29.85
C ALA A 97 12.60 17.53 30.73
N ALA A 98 11.37 18.04 30.87
CA ALA A 98 11.08 19.17 31.75
C ALA A 98 11.27 18.83 33.24
N SER A 99 10.98 17.58 33.64
CA SER A 99 11.16 17.09 35.01
C SER A 99 12.64 16.88 35.35
N ALA A 100 13.46 16.45 34.39
CA ALA A 100 14.91 16.31 34.57
C ALA A 100 15.62 17.67 34.76
N VAL A 101 15.09 18.76 34.22
CA VAL A 101 15.62 20.13 34.43
C VAL A 101 15.21 20.72 35.78
N LYS A 102 14.08 20.31 36.35
CA LYS A 102 13.62 20.75 37.69
C LYS A 102 14.14 19.88 38.84
N GLY A 103 14.69 18.70 38.54
CA GLY A 103 15.28 17.77 39.50
C GLY A 103 16.80 17.85 39.57
N ALA A 104 17.39 19.03 39.68
CA ALA A 104 18.73 19.14 40.23
C ALA A 104 18.60 19.10 41.77
N PRO A 105 19.09 18.08 42.48
CA PRO A 105 19.18 18.16 43.92
C PRO A 105 20.11 19.31 44.27
N ALA A 106 19.65 20.20 45.16
CA ALA A 106 20.51 21.21 45.77
C ALA A 106 21.77 20.52 46.33
N PRO A 107 22.96 21.12 46.19
CA PRO A 107 24.17 20.56 46.78
C PRO A 107 24.01 20.63 48.30
N VAL A 108 23.67 19.50 48.93
CA VAL A 108 23.74 19.38 50.38
C VAL A 108 25.22 19.49 50.73
N LYS A 109 25.55 20.60 51.34
CA LYS A 109 26.88 20.95 51.81
C LYS A 109 27.09 20.22 53.14
N ASP A 110 27.38 18.92 53.08
CA ASP A 110 27.83 18.20 54.27
C ASP A 110 29.35 18.34 54.38
N ALA A 111 29.73 19.18 55.33
CA ALA A 111 31.10 19.31 55.81
C ALA A 111 31.55 17.98 56.45
N ALA A 112 32.68 17.44 55.98
CA ALA A 112 33.51 16.50 56.71
C ALA A 112 34.39 17.26 57.75
N PRO A 113 35.18 16.62 58.63
CA PRO A 113 35.17 15.24 59.18
C PRO A 113 35.32 15.22 60.73
N THR A 114 35.06 14.09 61.39
CA THR A 114 35.81 13.74 62.62
C THR A 114 36.17 12.25 62.64
N ALA A 115 37.46 11.99 62.51
CA ALA A 115 38.09 10.74 62.90
C ALA A 115 38.11 10.64 64.43
N LYS A 116 37.75 9.48 64.97
CA LYS A 116 38.41 8.88 66.15
C LYS A 116 38.39 7.36 66.03
N ASP A 117 39.60 6.84 66.09
CA ASP A 117 40.04 5.45 66.09
C ASP A 117 39.40 4.59 67.20
N ALA A 118 39.29 3.27 66.98
CA ALA A 118 39.93 2.23 67.81
C ALA A 118 39.52 0.79 67.40
N ALA A 119 40.52 0.06 66.88
CA ALA A 119 40.87 -1.35 67.15
C ALA A 119 39.76 -2.42 67.30
N LYS A 120 39.74 -3.40 66.39
CA LYS A 120 40.41 -4.71 66.57
C LYS A 120 40.37 -5.53 65.29
#